data_AF-A0A1Q4XHC3-F1
#
_entry.id   AF-A0A1Q4XHC3-F1
#
_cell.length_a   1.000
_cell.length_b   1.000
_cell.length_c   1.000
_cell.angle_alpha   90.00
_cell.angle_beta   90.00
_cell.angle_gamma   90.00
#
_symmetry.space_group_name_H-M   'P 1'
#
loop_
_entity.id
_entity.type
_entity.pdbx_description
1 polymer ?
#
loop_
_entity_poly.entity_id
_entity_poly.type
_entity_poly.pdbx_seq_one_letter_code
_entity_poly.pdbx_strand_id
1 'polypeptide(L)'
;MAAAGAADDEGAVTVRDRAESADRAAADCWLSLVAGCTSGRQTLINRLHDLSEATSGYAGMRWWLGHGSVHRRRVADAEHRIDDAVREGDGAEFAEAFIGYDQAVATVVVHVQNRLGKLST
;
A
#
# COMPACT_ATOMS: atom_id res chain seq x y z
N MET A 1 -13.10 -19.27 -17.29
CA MET A 1 -13.27 -17.80 -17.33
C MET A 1 -13.95 -17.29 -16.05
N ALA A 2 -15.10 -17.83 -15.64
CA ALA A 2 -15.81 -17.39 -14.41
C ALA A 2 -15.02 -17.52 -13.09
N ALA A 3 -14.26 -18.61 -12.90
CA ALA A 3 -13.45 -18.80 -11.68
C ALA A 3 -12.23 -17.86 -11.59
N ALA A 4 -11.72 -17.39 -12.74
CA ALA A 4 -10.62 -16.42 -12.76
C ALA A 4 -11.12 -15.01 -12.41
N GLY A 5 -12.27 -14.60 -12.97
CA GLY A 5 -12.90 -13.32 -12.62
C GLY A 5 -13.30 -13.24 -11.14
N ALA A 6 -13.79 -14.33 -10.55
CA ALA A 6 -14.11 -14.37 -9.11
C ALA A 6 -12.87 -14.22 -8.20
N ALA A 7 -11.72 -14.80 -8.59
CA ALA A 7 -10.47 -14.66 -7.86
C ALA A 7 -9.87 -13.25 -8.00
N ASP A 8 -10.03 -12.62 -9.18
CA ASP A 8 -9.62 -11.24 -9.40
C ASP A 8 -10.48 -10.26 -8.58
N ASP A 9 -11.79 -10.50 -8.47
CA ASP A 9 -12.71 -9.70 -7.63
C ASP A 9 -12.38 -9.85 -6.13
N GLU A 10 -12.08 -11.07 -5.67
CA GLU A 10 -11.67 -11.34 -4.29
C GLU A 10 -10.34 -10.66 -3.94
N GLY A 11 -9.37 -10.69 -4.86
CA GLY A 11 -8.11 -9.98 -4.72
C GLY A 11 -8.29 -8.46 -4.66
N ALA A 12 -9.16 -7.90 -5.50
CA ALA A 12 -9.47 -6.47 -5.50
C ALA A 12 -10.14 -6.02 -4.20
N VAL A 13 -11.09 -6.81 -3.67
CA VAL A 13 -11.73 -6.57 -2.37
C VAL A 13 -10.70 -6.60 -1.25
N THR A 14 -9.81 -7.61 -1.26
CA THR A 14 -8.76 -7.73 -0.23
C THR A 14 -7.84 -6.50 -0.23
N VAL A 15 -7.37 -6.04 -1.40
CA VAL A 15 -6.53 -4.85 -1.51
C VAL A 15 -7.26 -3.61 -0.98
N ARG A 16 -8.55 -3.44 -1.32
CA ARG A 16 -9.36 -2.31 -0.82
C ARG A 16 -9.48 -2.34 0.70
N ASP A 17 -9.83 -3.47 1.29
CA ASP A 17 -10.02 -3.59 2.73
C ASP A 17 -8.70 -3.33 3.50
N ARG A 18 -7.56 -3.73 2.92
CA ARG A 18 -6.23 -3.40 3.49
C ARG A 18 -5.88 -1.93 3.31
N ALA A 19 -6.24 -1.31 2.19
CA ALA A 19 -6.05 0.12 1.97
C ALA A 19 -6.81 0.95 3.00
N GLU A 20 -8.10 0.67 3.20
CA GLU A 20 -8.90 1.35 4.22
C GLU A 20 -8.37 1.15 5.64
N SER A 21 -7.80 -0.03 5.92
CA SER A 21 -7.16 -0.32 7.21
C SER A 21 -5.87 0.47 7.41
N ALA A 22 -5.04 0.61 6.36
CA ALA A 22 -3.83 1.42 6.37
C ALA A 22 -4.16 2.92 6.51
N ASP A 23 -5.17 3.42 5.79
CA ASP A 23 -5.62 4.82 5.88
C ASP A 23 -6.08 5.18 7.30
N ARG A 24 -6.86 4.30 7.93
CA ARG A 24 -7.28 4.49 9.33
C ARG A 24 -6.09 4.55 10.28
N ALA A 25 -5.14 3.61 10.14
CA ALA A 25 -3.93 3.61 10.96
C ALA A 25 -3.05 4.83 10.71
N ALA A 26 -3.00 5.34 9.47
CA ALA A 26 -2.26 6.54 9.09
C ALA A 26 -2.90 7.79 9.73
N ALA A 27 -4.22 7.89 9.70
CA ALA A 27 -4.95 8.97 10.37
C ALA A 27 -4.71 8.95 11.89
N ASP A 28 -4.78 7.79 12.54
CA ASP A 28 -4.50 7.66 13.98
C ASP A 28 -3.05 8.02 14.34
N CYS A 29 -2.10 7.59 13.50
CA CYS A 29 -0.68 7.93 13.64
C CYS A 29 -0.45 9.43 13.46
N TRP A 30 -1.07 10.04 12.44
CA TRP A 30 -1.03 11.48 12.20
C TRP A 30 -1.57 12.28 13.39
N LEU A 31 -2.73 11.90 13.92
CA LEU A 31 -3.31 12.55 15.09
C LEU A 31 -2.40 12.44 16.32
N SER A 32 -1.76 11.29 16.49
CA SER A 32 -0.75 11.10 17.55
C SER A 32 0.42 12.06 17.37
N LEU A 33 0.98 12.17 16.16
CA LEU A 33 2.09 13.08 15.83
C LEU A 33 1.73 14.54 16.12
N VAL A 34 0.55 14.99 15.67
CA VAL A 34 0.06 16.36 15.92
C VAL A 34 -0.14 16.63 17.42
N ALA A 35 -0.50 15.60 18.20
CA ALA A 35 -0.60 15.69 19.65
C ALA A 35 0.76 15.59 20.38
N GLY A 36 1.88 15.41 19.66
CA GLY A 36 3.21 15.19 20.25
C GLY A 36 3.41 13.79 20.83
N CYS A 37 2.59 12.82 20.43
CA CYS A 37 2.68 11.41 20.80
C CYS A 37 3.26 10.56 19.65
N THR A 38 3.93 9.46 19.98
CA THR A 38 4.50 8.51 19.00
C THR A 38 3.74 7.17 18.96
N SER A 39 2.53 7.15 19.51
CA SER A 39 1.62 6.01 19.45
C SER A 39 1.16 5.71 18.02
N GLY A 40 0.83 4.46 17.74
CA GLY A 40 0.30 4.06 16.44
C GLY A 40 1.34 3.71 15.38
N ARG A 41 2.63 4.07 15.56
CA ARG A 41 3.73 3.75 14.61
C ARG A 41 3.73 2.27 14.21
N GLN A 42 3.83 1.37 15.19
CA GLN A 42 3.91 -0.07 14.88
C GLN A 42 2.65 -0.60 14.20
N THR A 43 1.48 -0.09 14.61
CA THR A 43 0.21 -0.45 13.97
C THR A 43 0.20 -0.01 12.51
N LEU A 44 0.61 1.23 12.22
CA LEU A 44 0.71 1.74 10.87
C LEU A 44 1.66 0.90 10.00
N ILE A 45 2.89 0.66 10.47
CA ILE A 45 3.87 -0.14 9.74
C ILE A 45 3.33 -1.53 9.42
N ASN A 46 2.69 -2.19 10.37
CA ASN A 46 2.05 -3.49 10.14
C ASN A 46 0.95 -3.41 9.07
N ARG A 47 0.14 -2.34 9.06
CA ARG A 47 -0.93 -2.16 8.05
C ARG A 47 -0.39 -1.85 6.67
N LEU A 48 0.71 -1.11 6.56
CA LEU A 48 1.38 -0.86 5.29
C LEU A 48 1.96 -2.16 4.73
N HIS A 49 2.62 -2.98 5.56
CA HIS A 49 3.09 -4.30 5.12
C HIS A 49 1.95 -5.22 4.69
N ASP A 50 0.85 -5.26 5.45
CA ASP A 50 -0.37 -6.01 5.12
C ASP A 50 -0.93 -5.61 3.73
N LEU A 51 -0.91 -4.32 3.41
CA LEU A 51 -1.37 -3.79 2.13
C LEU A 51 -0.39 -4.07 1.00
N SER A 52 0.91 -3.91 1.24
CA SER A 52 1.98 -4.24 0.30
C SER A 52 1.94 -5.73 -0.09
N GLU A 53 1.70 -6.62 0.87
CA GLU A 53 1.54 -8.04 0.64
C GLU A 53 0.29 -8.33 -0.21
N ALA A 54 -0.87 -7.81 0.17
CA ALA A 54 -2.11 -7.98 -0.59
C ALA A 54 -1.98 -7.46 -2.02
N THR A 55 -1.34 -6.30 -2.20
CA THR A 55 -1.07 -5.69 -3.50
C THR A 55 -0.15 -6.58 -4.35
N SER A 56 0.88 -7.17 -3.75
CA SER A 56 1.78 -8.10 -4.46
C SER A 56 1.08 -9.38 -4.91
N GLY A 57 0.16 -9.92 -4.07
CA GLY A 57 -0.68 -11.06 -4.40
C GLY A 57 -1.61 -10.73 -5.56
N TYR A 58 -2.30 -9.59 -5.49
CA TYR A 58 -3.20 -9.10 -6.54
C TYR A 58 -2.49 -8.83 -7.87
N ALA A 59 -1.28 -8.27 -7.81
CA ALA A 59 -0.44 -8.05 -8.99
C ALA A 59 0.04 -9.35 -9.64
N GLY A 60 0.10 -10.43 -8.86
CA GLY A 60 0.72 -11.69 -9.20
C GLY A 60 2.22 -11.65 -8.91
N MET A 61 2.68 -12.57 -8.07
CA MET A 61 4.06 -12.64 -7.55
C MET A 61 5.12 -12.62 -8.66
N ARG A 62 4.86 -13.28 -9.78
CA ARG A 62 5.81 -13.37 -10.90
C ARG A 62 6.04 -12.03 -11.59
N TRP A 63 5.01 -11.20 -11.68
CA TRP A 63 5.14 -9.83 -12.18
C TRP A 63 5.82 -8.94 -11.14
N TRP A 64 5.39 -9.05 -9.87
CA TRP A 64 5.93 -8.28 -8.75
C TRP A 64 7.45 -8.42 -8.59
N LEU A 65 7.97 -9.64 -8.71
CA LEU A 65 9.41 -9.93 -8.61
C LEU A 65 10.21 -9.51 -9.86
N GLY A 66 9.55 -9.33 -11.00
CA GLY A 66 10.18 -8.95 -12.27
C GLY A 66 9.93 -7.49 -12.64
N HIS A 67 8.95 -7.28 -13.52
CA HIS A 67 8.60 -5.94 -14.04
C HIS A 67 8.06 -5.00 -12.96
N GLY A 68 7.48 -5.54 -11.89
CA GLY A 68 7.00 -4.81 -10.71
C GLY A 68 8.10 -4.38 -9.73
N SER A 69 9.36 -4.77 -9.96
CA SER A 69 10.46 -4.54 -9.00
C SER A 69 10.70 -3.08 -8.65
N VAL A 70 10.48 -2.15 -9.61
CA VAL A 70 10.57 -0.70 -9.38
C VAL A 70 9.47 -0.23 -8.44
N HIS A 71 8.24 -0.75 -8.58
CA HIS A 71 7.13 -0.41 -7.69
C HIS A 71 7.36 -0.97 -6.28
N ARG A 72 7.84 -2.23 -6.19
CA ARG A 72 8.23 -2.84 -4.92
C ARG A 72 9.29 -2.02 -4.19
N ARG A 73 10.30 -1.52 -4.92
CA ARG A 73 11.33 -0.66 -4.32
C ARG A 73 10.75 0.65 -3.81
N ARG A 74 9.87 1.30 -4.59
CA ARG A 74 9.19 2.53 -4.16
C ARG A 74 8.34 2.34 -2.91
N VAL A 75 7.62 1.21 -2.84
CA VAL A 75 6.83 0.84 -1.66
C VAL A 75 7.72 0.68 -0.43
N ALA A 76 8.81 -0.10 -0.54
CA ALA A 76 9.74 -0.31 0.57
C ALA A 76 10.47 0.98 1.00
N ASP A 77 10.90 1.79 0.04
CA ASP A 77 11.55 3.09 0.31
C ASP A 77 10.56 4.04 1.02
N ALA A 78 9.28 4.04 0.64
CA ALA A 78 8.25 4.85 1.28
C ALA A 78 7.89 4.34 2.69
N GLU A 79 7.76 3.03 2.89
CA GLU A 79 7.57 2.43 4.22
C GLU A 79 8.70 2.82 5.18
N HIS A 80 9.95 2.81 4.71
CA HIS A 80 11.10 3.21 5.52
C HIS A 80 11.07 4.70 5.87
N ARG A 81 10.72 5.58 4.92
CA ARG A 81 10.58 7.02 5.18
C ARG A 81 9.44 7.35 6.13
N ILE A 82 8.31 6.65 6.02
CA ILE A 82 7.21 6.78 6.98
C ILE A 82 7.70 6.40 8.38
N ASP A 83 8.44 5.31 8.50
CA ASP A 83 8.99 4.84 9.78
C ASP A 83 9.93 5.86 10.45
N ASP A 84 10.82 6.45 9.65
CA ASP A 84 11.76 7.49 10.10
C ASP A 84 11.02 8.79 10.47
N ALA A 85 10.09 9.27 9.63
CA ALA A 85 9.32 10.48 9.89
C ALA A 85 8.49 10.38 11.18
N VAL A 86 7.86 9.22 11.44
CA VAL A 86 7.11 9.00 12.68
C VAL A 86 8.04 8.97 13.90
N ARG A 87 9.24 8.40 13.76
CA ARG A 87 10.25 8.38 14.83
C ARG A 87 10.76 9.78 15.14
N GLU A 88 10.91 10.61 14.13
CA GLU A 88 11.44 11.98 14.23
C GLU A 88 10.37 13.01 14.60
N GLY A 89 9.11 12.61 14.55
CA GLY A 89 7.99 13.50 14.85
C GLY A 89 7.68 14.48 13.71
N ASP A 90 8.20 14.22 12.51
CA ASP A 90 8.04 15.10 11.35
C ASP A 90 6.76 14.75 10.58
N GLY A 91 5.71 15.54 10.82
CA GLY A 91 4.46 15.40 10.09
C GLY A 91 4.59 15.76 8.60
N ALA A 92 5.42 16.72 8.22
CA ALA A 92 5.54 17.09 6.81
C ALA A 92 6.17 15.95 6.00
N GLU A 93 7.25 15.37 6.52
CA GLU A 93 7.91 14.22 5.92
C GLU A 93 7.01 12.99 5.92
N PHE A 94 6.26 12.76 7.01
CA PHE A 94 5.26 11.70 7.08
C PHE A 94 4.25 11.79 5.94
N ALA A 95 3.66 12.98 5.73
CA ALA A 95 2.64 13.19 4.71
C ALA A 95 3.21 12.98 3.30
N GLU A 96 4.42 13.49 3.02
CA GLU A 96 5.08 13.28 1.74
C GLU A 96 5.38 11.80 1.47
N ALA A 97 5.92 11.10 2.47
CA ALA A 97 6.24 9.68 2.38
C ALA A 97 4.97 8.83 2.17
N PHE A 98 3.87 9.15 2.87
CA PHE A 98 2.59 8.48 2.73
C PHE A 98 1.99 8.67 1.33
N ILE A 99 2.01 9.89 0.78
CA ILE A 99 1.59 10.15 -0.61
C ILE A 99 2.42 9.32 -1.60
N GLY A 100 3.74 9.23 -1.38
CA GLY A 100 4.63 8.41 -2.21
C GLY A 100 4.29 6.92 -2.16
N TYR A 101 3.94 6.40 -0.98
CA TYR A 101 3.47 5.03 -0.79
C TYR A 101 2.17 4.79 -1.57
N ASP A 102 1.16 5.65 -1.40
CA ASP A 102 -0.14 5.52 -2.07
C ASP A 102 -0.01 5.56 -3.59
N GLN A 103 0.83 6.46 -4.11
CA GLN A 103 1.10 6.53 -5.55
C GLN A 103 1.73 5.23 -6.08
N ALA A 104 2.63 4.62 -5.31
CA ALA A 104 3.26 3.36 -5.69
C ALA A 104 2.24 2.22 -5.74
N VAL A 105 1.37 2.11 -4.74
CA VAL A 105 0.29 1.11 -4.67
C VAL A 105 -0.75 1.33 -5.79
N ALA A 106 -1.23 2.56 -5.96
CA ALA A 106 -2.21 2.92 -6.99
C ALA A 106 -1.72 2.57 -8.40
N THR A 107 -0.43 2.79 -8.68
CA THR A 107 0.16 2.43 -9.98
C THR A 107 0.07 0.92 -10.25
N VAL A 108 0.26 0.09 -9.21
CA VAL A 108 0.17 -1.36 -9.32
C VAL A 108 -1.28 -1.79 -9.55
N VAL A 109 -2.23 -1.23 -8.80
CA VAL A 109 -3.67 -1.51 -8.97
C VAL A 109 -4.13 -1.17 -10.38
N VAL A 110 -3.77 0.01 -10.90
CA VAL A 110 -4.09 0.43 -12.27
C VAL A 110 -3.45 -0.50 -13.30
N HIS A 111 -2.22 -0.97 -13.06
CA HIS A 111 -1.58 -1.94 -13.95
C HIS A 111 -2.39 -3.25 -14.03
N VAL A 112 -2.85 -3.76 -12.88
CA VAL A 112 -3.64 -4.99 -12.81
C VAL A 112 -4.98 -4.81 -13.52
N GLN A 113 -5.71 -3.72 -13.24
CA GLN A 113 -7.00 -3.44 -13.89
C GLN A 113 -6.86 -3.33 -15.41
N ASN A 114 -5.82 -2.67 -15.91
CA ASN A 114 -5.53 -2.59 -17.34
C ASN A 114 -5.19 -3.95 -17.95
N ARG A 115 -4.54 -4.85 -17.20
CA ARG A 115 -4.29 -6.22 -17.63
C ARG A 115 -5.58 -7.04 -17.69
N LEU A 116 -6.43 -6.92 -16.68
CA LEU A 116 -7.73 -7.62 -16.62
C LEU A 116 -8.68 -7.15 -17.72
N GLY A 117 -8.75 -5.85 -17.99
CA GLY A 117 -9.56 -5.28 -19.09
C GLY A 117 -9.09 -5.71 -20.49
N LYS A 118 -7.80 -6.04 -20.65
CA LYS A 118 -7.27 -6.60 -21.91
C LYS A 118 -7.54 -8.10 -22.07
N LEU A 119 -7.85 -8.81 -20.99
CA LEU A 119 -8.18 -10.24 -21.00
C LEU A 119 -9.68 -10.50 -21.19
N SER A 120 -10.52 -9.47 -21.04
CA SER A 120 -11.98 -9.54 -21.21
C SER A 120 -12.48 -9.12 -22.59
N THR A 121 -11.62 -8.53 -23.43
CA THR A 121 -11.85 -8.23 -24.86
C THR A 121 -11.28 -9.30 -25.77
#